data_AF-A0A518N3U7-F1
#
_entry.id   AF-A0A518N3U7-F1
#
_cell.length_a   1.000
_cell.length_b   1.000
_cell.length_c   1.000
_cell.angle_alpha   90.00
_cell.angle_beta   90.00
_cell.angle_gamma   90.00
#
_symmetry.space_group_name_H-M   'P 1'
#
loop_
_entity.id
_entity.type
_entity.pdbx_description
1 polymer ?
#
loop_
_entity_poly.entity_id
_entity_poly.type
_entity_poly.pdbx_seq_one_letter_code
_entity_poly.pdbx_strand_id
1 'polypeptide(L)'
;MTEIVLKDIDEVLLDRIRRVAERRGWELSHALLHLLERGLYAVEGDGGLNFDNSEADVLQAAIAALEDVPDGVFSMIGQIPPGTGR
;
A
#
# COMPACT_ATOMS: atom_id res chain seq x y z
N MET A 1 14.33 -20.94 -14.08
CA MET A 1 14.52 -21.10 -12.62
C MET A 1 16.00 -20.97 -12.35
N THR A 2 16.42 -19.78 -11.93
CA THR A 2 17.81 -19.49 -11.56
C THR A 2 18.01 -19.84 -10.10
N GLU A 3 19.03 -20.63 -9.80
CA GLU A 3 19.44 -20.90 -8.43
C GLU A 3 20.35 -19.75 -7.98
N ILE A 4 19.98 -19.08 -6.88
CA ILE A 4 20.78 -18.02 -6.27
C ILE A 4 21.30 -18.54 -4.94
N VAL A 5 22.62 -18.62 -4.81
CA VAL A 5 23.28 -18.97 -3.55
C VAL A 5 23.81 -17.69 -2.92
N LEU A 6 23.25 -17.33 -1.76
CA LEU A 6 23.76 -16.22 -0.96
C LEU A 6 24.98 -16.70 -0.16
N LYS A 7 26.16 -16.20 -0.51
CA LYS A 7 27.42 -16.51 0.18
C LYS A 7 27.74 -15.40 1.18
N ASP A 8 28.46 -15.77 2.24
CA ASP A 8 29.04 -14.83 3.21
C ASP A 8 28.02 -13.91 3.90
N ILE A 9 26.79 -14.41 4.11
CA ILE A 9 25.79 -13.71 4.91
C ILE A 9 26.18 -13.71 6.39
N ASP A 10 26.20 -12.53 7.00
CA ASP A 10 26.37 -12.37 8.45
C ASP A 10 25.20 -13.04 9.23
N GLU A 11 25.54 -13.72 10.33
CA GLU A 11 24.60 -14.36 11.24
C GLU A 11 23.49 -13.40 11.72
N VAL A 12 23.82 -12.13 11.99
CA VAL A 12 22.83 -11.14 12.42
C VAL A 12 21.78 -10.88 11.34
N LEU A 13 22.20 -10.80 10.07
CA LEU A 13 21.29 -10.59 8.95
C LEU A 13 20.45 -11.84 8.70
N LEU A 14 21.07 -13.04 8.75
CA LEU A 14 20.36 -14.31 8.60
C LEU A 14 19.27 -14.47 9.65
N ASP A 15 19.57 -14.17 10.92
CA ASP A 15 18.59 -14.26 12.01
C ASP A 15 17.48 -13.22 11.87
N ARG A 16 17.77 -12.03 11.34
CA ARG A 16 16.72 -11.04 11.01
C ARG A 16 15.77 -11.58 9.95
N ILE A 17 16.29 -12.22 8.91
CA ILE A 17 15.49 -12.81 7.83
C ILE A 17 14.64 -13.96 8.37
N ARG A 18 15.22 -14.86 9.19
CA ARG A 18 14.47 -15.93 9.87
C ARG A 18 13.32 -15.41 10.70
N ARG A 19 13.56 -14.38 11.53
CA ARG A 19 12.49 -13.75 12.33
C ARG A 19 11.40 -13.11 11.48
N VAL A 20 11.70 -12.65 10.27
CA VAL A 20 10.67 -12.15 9.33
C VAL A 20 9.85 -13.31 8.78
N ALA A 21 10.53 -14.38 8.34
CA ALA A 21 9.90 -15.58 7.82
C ALA A 21 8.94 -16.20 8.85
N GLU A 22 9.41 -16.42 10.08
CA GLU A 22 8.61 -16.97 11.18
C GLU A 22 7.36 -16.13 11.48
N ARG A 23 7.51 -14.81 11.62
CA ARG A 23 6.38 -13.91 11.90
C ARG A 23 5.33 -13.91 10.80
N ARG A 24 5.73 -14.19 9.56
CA ARG A 24 4.85 -14.20 8.38
C ARG A 24 4.36 -15.61 8.03
N GLY A 25 4.87 -16.65 8.69
CA GLY A 25 4.62 -18.05 8.31
C GLY A 25 5.18 -18.40 6.92
N TRP A 26 6.27 -17.77 6.51
CA TRP A 26 6.90 -17.97 5.20
C TRP A 26 8.06 -18.95 5.27
N GLU A 27 8.27 -19.68 4.17
CA GLU A 27 9.53 -20.40 3.93
C GLU A 27 10.69 -19.41 3.80
N LEU A 28 11.89 -19.82 4.22
CA LEU A 28 13.06 -18.93 4.23
C LEU A 28 13.43 -18.42 2.83
N SER A 29 13.34 -19.28 1.82
CA SER A 29 13.59 -18.93 0.41
C SER A 29 12.59 -17.89 -0.12
N HIS A 30 11.31 -18.05 0.25
CA HIS A 30 10.24 -17.12 -0.10
C HIS A 30 10.43 -15.76 0.59
N ALA A 31 10.79 -15.77 1.88
CA ALA A 31 11.11 -14.54 2.61
C ALA A 31 12.33 -13.81 2.01
N LEU A 32 13.38 -14.55 1.64
CA LEU A 32 14.55 -13.98 0.95
C LEU A 32 14.17 -13.30 -0.36
N LEU A 33 13.38 -13.97 -1.20
CA LEU A 33 12.95 -13.43 -2.49
C LEU A 33 12.14 -12.13 -2.31
N HIS A 34 11.15 -12.14 -1.43
CA HIS A 34 10.36 -10.93 -1.17
C HIS A 34 11.16 -9.79 -0.54
N LEU A 35 12.12 -10.09 0.32
CA LEU A 35 12.99 -9.06 0.90
C LEU A 35 13.93 -8.47 -0.15
N LEU A 36 14.44 -9.28 -1.08
CA LEU A 36 15.24 -8.81 -2.22
C LEU A 36 14.40 -7.94 -3.16
N GLU A 37 13.19 -8.36 -3.50
CA GLU A 37 12.26 -7.55 -4.29
C GLU A 37 12.00 -6.21 -3.59
N ARG A 38 11.64 -6.23 -2.30
CA ARG A 38 11.36 -5.01 -1.55
C ARG A 38 12.59 -4.11 -1.41
N GLY A 39 13.77 -4.69 -1.24
CA GLY A 39 15.04 -3.97 -1.21
C GLY A 39 15.37 -3.34 -2.56
N LEU A 40 15.14 -4.06 -3.66
CA LEU A 40 15.29 -3.56 -5.01
C LEU A 40 14.33 -2.39 -5.27
N TYR A 41 13.05 -2.55 -4.90
CA TYR A 41 12.08 -1.45 -4.93
C TYR A 41 12.51 -0.25 -4.09
N ALA A 42 13.18 -0.45 -2.96
CA ALA A 42 13.65 0.67 -2.13
C ALA A 42 14.86 1.39 -2.75
N VAL A 43 15.73 0.65 -3.46
CA VAL A 43 16.93 1.20 -4.13
C VAL A 43 16.56 1.86 -5.46
N GLU A 44 15.67 1.23 -6.24
CA GLU A 44 15.17 1.75 -7.52
C GLU A 44 14.08 2.81 -7.32
N GLY A 45 13.33 2.72 -6.22
CA GLY A 45 12.22 3.62 -5.89
C GLY A 45 12.62 4.95 -5.27
N ASP A 46 13.91 5.17 -4.97
CA ASP A 46 14.41 6.46 -4.49
C ASP A 46 14.68 7.46 -5.64
N GLY A 47 13.74 7.50 -6.59
CA GLY A 47 13.68 8.51 -7.65
C GLY A 47 12.27 9.07 -7.91
N GLY A 48 11.23 8.48 -7.31
CA GLY A 48 9.88 8.99 -7.46
C GLY A 48 8.88 8.15 -6.72
N LEU A 49 8.04 8.82 -5.93
CA LEU A 49 6.78 8.31 -5.43
C LEU A 49 5.89 7.89 -6.61
N ASN A 50 6.16 6.75 -7.23
CA ASN A 50 5.25 6.17 -8.18
C ASN A 50 4.35 5.22 -7.40
N PHE A 51 3.36 5.82 -6.71
CA PHE A 51 2.04 5.22 -6.80
C PHE A 51 1.83 4.90 -8.28
N ASP A 52 1.31 3.72 -8.61
CA ASP A 52 0.81 3.47 -9.95
C ASP A 52 -0.11 4.65 -10.28
N ASN A 53 0.35 5.58 -11.16
CA ASN A 53 -0.20 6.94 -11.26
C ASN A 53 -1.73 6.88 -11.44
N SER A 54 -2.24 5.80 -12.02
CA SER A 54 -3.67 5.53 -12.13
C SER A 54 -4.41 5.51 -10.79
N GLU A 55 -3.92 4.86 -9.73
CA GLU A 55 -4.65 4.78 -8.45
C GLU A 55 -4.55 6.09 -7.66
N ALA A 56 -3.40 6.76 -7.70
CA ALA A 56 -3.23 8.07 -7.09
C ALA A 56 -4.05 9.14 -7.81
N ASP A 57 -4.07 9.13 -9.15
CA ASP A 57 -4.88 10.04 -9.96
C ASP A 57 -6.37 9.80 -9.73
N VAL A 58 -6.80 8.54 -9.62
CA VAL A 58 -8.19 8.18 -9.29
C VAL A 58 -8.56 8.64 -7.88
N LEU A 59 -7.70 8.44 -6.89
CA LEU A 59 -7.93 8.89 -5.52
C LEU A 59 -7.97 10.43 -5.45
N GLN A 60 -7.06 11.11 -6.13
CA GLN A 60 -7.00 12.57 -6.18
C GLN A 60 -8.21 13.16 -6.91
N ALA A 61 -8.67 12.54 -8.01
CA ALA A 61 -9.88 12.93 -8.71
C ALA A 61 -11.14 12.72 -7.83
N ALA A 62 -11.19 11.63 -7.06
CA ALA A 62 -12.29 11.36 -6.15
C ALA A 62 -12.35 12.39 -4.99
N ILE A 63 -11.20 12.76 -4.43
CA ILE A 63 -11.12 13.79 -3.39
C ILE A 63 -11.53 15.16 -3.93
N ALA A 64 -11.00 15.56 -5.09
CA ALA A 64 -11.36 16.84 -5.71
C ALA A 64 -12.86 16.94 -6.02
N ALA A 65 -13.49 15.84 -6.45
CA ALA A 65 -14.93 15.78 -6.67
C ALA A 65 -15.75 15.91 -5.37
N LEU A 66 -15.20 15.50 -4.22
CA LEU A 66 -15.85 15.67 -2.91
C LEU A 66 -15.67 17.08 -2.34
N GLU A 67 -14.55 17.73 -2.62
CA GLU A 67 -14.27 19.12 -2.19
C GLU A 67 -15.13 20.16 -2.94
N ASP A 68 -15.53 19.86 -4.18
CA ASP A 68 -16.42 20.73 -4.96
C ASP A 68 -17.90 20.63 -4.52
N VAL A 69 -18.21 19.75 -3.57
CA VAL A 69 -19.57 19.64 -3.01
C VAL A 69 -19.83 20.80 -2.06
N PRO A 70 -20.88 21.63 -2.31
CA PRO A 70 -21.21 22.73 -1.42
C PRO A 70 -21.51 22.27 0.00
N ASP A 71 -21.04 23.06 0.97
CA ASP A 71 -21.31 22.83 2.39
C ASP A 71 -22.82 22.69 2.64
N GLY A 72 -23.20 21.64 3.36
CA GLY A 72 -24.60 21.36 3.74
C GLY A 72 -25.40 20.49 2.76
N VAL A 73 -24.87 20.13 1.59
CA VAL A 73 -25.54 19.18 0.67
C VAL A 73 -25.72 17.80 1.33
N PHE A 74 -24.69 17.31 2.02
CA PHE A 74 -24.80 16.06 2.78
C PHE A 74 -25.76 16.16 3.97
N SER A 75 -26.00 17.36 4.50
CA SER A 75 -26.98 17.60 5.57
C SER A 75 -28.42 17.52 5.07
N MET A 76 -28.67 17.59 3.76
CA MET A 76 -29.99 17.43 3.15
C MET A 76 -30.36 15.96 2.87
N ILE A 77 -29.39 15.05 2.89
CA ILE A 77 -29.64 13.61 2.72
C ILE A 77 -30.39 13.09 3.95
N GLY A 78 -31.68 12.76 3.76
CA GLY A 78 -32.57 12.27 4.82
C GLY A 78 -33.49 13.33 5.43
N GLN A 79 -33.46 14.58 4.96
CA GLN A 79 -34.45 15.57 5.37
C GLN A 79 -35.78 15.33 4.64
N ILE A 80 -36.85 15.09 5.40
CA ILE A 80 -38.22 15.06 4.88
C ILE A 80 -38.62 16.52 4.59
N PRO A 81 -39.09 16.87 3.37
CA PRO A 81 -39.53 18.22 3.07
C PRO A 81 -40.62 18.64 4.06
N PRO A 82 -40.56 19.86 4.64
CA PRO A 82 -41.62 20.35 5.51
C PRO A 82 -42.85 20.67 4.65
N GLY A 83 -43.70 19.69 4.40
CA GLY A 83 -44.90 19.88 3.59
C GLY A 83 -45.81 18.68 3.35
N THR A 84 -45.40 17.44 3.69
CA THR A 84 -46.26 16.25 3.53
C THR A 84 -46.76 15.75 4.87
N GLY A 85 -47.62 16.54 5.50
CA GLY A 85 -48.36 16.17 6.71
C GLY A 85 -49.62 17.01 6.81
N ARG A 86 -50.67 16.57 6.10
CA ARG A 86 -52.04 17.02 6.31
C ARG A 86 -52.94 15.80 6.42
#